data_AF-A0A7W1Q922-F1
#
_entry.id   AF-A0A7W1Q922-F1
#
_cell.length_a   1.000
_cell.length_b   1.000
_cell.length_c   1.000
_cell.angle_alpha   90.00
_cell.angle_beta   90.00
_cell.angle_gamma   90.00
#
_symmetry.space_group_name_H-M   'P 1'
#
loop_
_entity.id
_entity.type
_entity.pdbx_description
1 polymer ?
#
loop_
_entity_poly.entity_id
_entity_poly.type
_entity_poly.pdbx_seq_one_letter_code
_entity_poly.pdbx_strand_id
1 'polypeptide(L)'
;MIARYSRPEMSGVWSDESKFARWLEVELAALEGWAEVGAVPADDVAKIQAQAVAPSPDRVAEIERVTDHDTAAFVDAVALQLGPEGRWFHYGLTSSDVVDTALSLQIQEAGRLIVTGIDRALAAVV
;
A
#
# COMPACT_ATOMS: atom_id res chain seq x y z
N MET A 1 8.35 -12.88 8.55
CA MET A 1 7.75 -14.20 8.88
C MET A 1 8.82 -15.29 8.91
N ILE A 2 8.63 -16.41 9.63
CA ILE A 2 9.62 -17.50 9.68
C ILE A 2 9.49 -18.38 8.43
N ALA A 3 10.47 -18.32 7.52
CA ALA A 3 10.42 -18.97 6.21
C ALA A 3 10.10 -20.47 6.27
N ARG A 4 10.62 -21.20 7.27
CA ARG A 4 10.39 -22.65 7.44
C ARG A 4 8.91 -23.03 7.58
N TYR A 5 8.09 -22.17 8.19
CA TYR A 5 6.70 -22.48 8.55
C TYR A 5 5.68 -21.70 7.74
N SER A 6 6.13 -20.70 6.99
CA SER A 6 5.22 -19.79 6.32
C SER A 6 4.82 -20.32 4.95
N ARG A 7 3.53 -20.37 4.68
CA ARG A 7 3.01 -20.69 3.34
C ARG A 7 3.26 -19.51 2.40
N PRO A 8 3.61 -19.73 1.12
CA PRO A 8 3.86 -18.66 0.15
C PRO A 8 2.75 -17.61 0.10
N GLU A 9 1.48 -18.04 0.14
CA GLU A 9 0.31 -17.16 0.11
C GLU A 9 0.30 -16.18 1.30
N MET A 10 0.54 -16.69 2.52
CA MET A 10 0.56 -15.85 3.73
C MET A 10 1.80 -14.97 3.76
N SER A 11 2.97 -15.49 3.35
CA SER A 11 4.19 -14.68 3.22
C SER A 11 4.01 -13.53 2.23
N GLY A 12 3.27 -13.75 1.14
CA GLY A 12 2.96 -12.74 0.14
C GLY A 12 2.19 -11.56 0.74
N VAL A 13 1.16 -11.81 1.54
CA VAL A 13 0.37 -10.76 2.21
C VAL A 13 1.26 -9.83 3.03
N TRP A 14 2.22 -10.40 3.76
CA TRP A 14 3.12 -9.68 4.68
C TRP A 14 4.48 -9.30 4.06
N SER A 15 4.60 -9.36 2.74
CA SER A 15 5.78 -8.89 2.03
C SER A 15 5.82 -7.36 1.98
N ASP A 16 7.02 -6.79 1.82
CA ASP A 16 7.16 -5.34 1.64
C ASP A 16 6.55 -4.88 0.31
N GLU A 17 6.60 -5.71 -0.73
CA GLU A 17 5.92 -5.47 -2.01
C GLU A 17 4.40 -5.31 -1.81
N SER A 18 3.79 -6.24 -1.07
CA SER A 18 2.36 -6.16 -0.72
C SER A 18 2.07 -4.93 0.13
N LYS A 19 2.91 -4.63 1.13
CA LYS A 19 2.78 -3.44 1.99
C LYS A 19 2.74 -2.16 1.15
N PHE A 20 3.72 -1.94 0.27
CA PHE A 20 3.80 -0.73 -0.56
C PHE A 20 2.69 -0.67 -1.61
N ALA A 21 2.24 -1.82 -2.13
CA ALA A 21 1.06 -1.87 -2.99
C ALA A 21 -0.20 -1.42 -2.24
N ARG A 22 -0.39 -1.83 -0.99
CA ARG A 22 -1.52 -1.39 -0.15
C ARG A 22 -1.42 0.08 0.25
N TRP A 23 -0.22 0.59 0.51
CA TRP A 23 -0.03 2.02 0.77
C TRP A 23 -0.45 2.84 -0.46
N LEU A 24 -0.03 2.42 -1.66
CA LEU A 24 -0.45 3.10 -2.89
C LEU A 24 -1.95 3.02 -3.11
N GLU A 25 -2.59 1.88 -2.84
CA GLU A 25 -4.05 1.74 -2.91
C GLU A 25 -4.77 2.78 -2.03
N VAL A 26 -4.31 2.97 -0.80
CA VAL A 26 -4.88 3.95 0.14
C VAL A 26 -4.64 5.39 -0.32
N GLU A 27 -3.44 5.72 -0.79
CA GLU A 27 -3.09 7.04 -1.31
C GLU A 27 -3.96 7.43 -2.51
N LEU A 28 -4.14 6.50 -3.46
CA LEU A 28 -4.96 6.75 -4.65
C LEU A 28 -6.45 6.90 -4.29
N ALA A 29 -6.94 6.14 -3.31
CA ALA A 29 -8.30 6.29 -2.80
C ALA A 29 -8.50 7.64 -2.06
N ALA A 30 -7.51 8.10 -1.31
CA ALA A 30 -7.55 9.41 -0.67
C ALA A 30 -7.55 10.55 -1.69
N LEU A 31 -6.75 10.44 -2.75
CA LEU A 31 -6.74 11.39 -3.87
C LEU A 31 -8.09 11.43 -4.60
N GLU A 32 -8.72 10.28 -4.82
CA GLU A 32 -10.07 10.20 -5.39
C GLU A 32 -11.08 10.94 -4.51
N GLY A 33 -11.07 10.68 -3.20
CA GLY A 33 -11.91 11.41 -2.24
C GLY A 33 -11.67 12.92 -2.25
N TRP A 34 -10.41 13.36 -2.39
CA TRP A 34 -10.07 14.78 -2.51
C TRP A 34 -10.60 15.41 -3.81
N ALA A 35 -10.63 14.67 -4.91
CA ALA A 35 -11.23 15.13 -6.16
C ALA A 35 -12.75 15.22 -6.05
N GLU A 36 -13.42 14.26 -5.40
CA GLU A 36 -14.87 14.27 -5.19
C GLU A 36 -15.35 15.52 -4.43
N VAL A 37 -14.58 15.97 -3.43
CA VAL A 37 -14.89 17.19 -2.67
C VAL A 37 -14.34 18.47 -3.31
N GLY A 38 -13.66 18.37 -4.44
CA GLY A 38 -13.14 19.51 -5.21
C GLY A 38 -11.87 20.16 -4.64
N ALA A 39 -11.18 19.52 -3.71
CA ALA A 39 -9.94 20.04 -3.11
C ALA A 39 -8.72 19.85 -4.03
N VAL A 40 -8.71 18.77 -4.81
CA VAL A 40 -7.66 18.46 -5.79
C VAL A 40 -8.31 18.37 -7.18
N PRO A 41 -7.72 18.95 -8.25
CA PRO A 41 -8.28 18.85 -9.59
C PRO A 41 -8.38 17.40 -10.06
N ALA A 42 -9.56 16.98 -10.55
CA ALA A 42 -9.80 15.62 -11.03
C ALA A 42 -8.83 15.21 -12.16
N ASP A 43 -8.45 16.15 -13.03
CA ASP A 43 -7.46 15.92 -14.10
C ASP A 43 -6.06 15.61 -13.55
N ASP A 44 -5.67 16.20 -12.42
CA ASP A 44 -4.39 15.90 -11.77
C ASP A 44 -4.46 14.51 -11.12
N VAL A 45 -5.56 14.16 -10.44
CA VAL A 45 -5.77 12.82 -9.88
C VAL A 45 -5.74 11.74 -10.95
N ALA A 46 -6.40 11.97 -12.09
CA ALA A 46 -6.40 11.02 -13.21
C ALA A 46 -4.98 10.77 -13.77
N LYS A 47 -4.13 11.81 -13.84
CA LYS A 47 -2.73 11.67 -14.25
C LYS A 47 -1.93 10.85 -13.23
N ILE A 48 -2.12 11.11 -11.94
CA ILE A 48 -1.46 10.35 -10.87
C ILE A 48 -1.86 8.87 -10.95
N GLN A 49 -3.15 8.57 -11.03
CA GLN A 49 -3.64 7.18 -11.13
C GLN A 49 -3.11 6.45 -12.37
N ALA A 50 -2.89 7.16 -13.48
CA ALA A 50 -2.36 6.57 -14.71
C ALA A 50 -0.85 6.27 -14.66
N GLN A 51 -0.10 6.92 -13.78
CA GLN A 51 1.38 6.86 -13.75
C GLN A 51 1.96 6.25 -12.47
N ALA A 52 1.27 6.40 -11.33
CA ALA A 52 1.78 5.96 -10.05
C ALA A 52 1.88 4.43 -9.99
N VAL A 53 3.08 3.92 -9.70
CA VAL A 53 3.34 2.50 -9.49
C VAL A 53 3.96 2.30 -8.12
N ALA A 54 3.57 1.22 -7.45
CA ALA A 54 4.14 0.88 -6.16
C ALA A 54 5.66 0.65 -6.31
N PRO A 55 6.51 1.33 -5.53
CA PRO A 55 7.95 1.20 -5.63
C PRO A 55 8.40 -0.17 -5.14
N SER A 56 9.56 -0.62 -5.64
CA SER A 56 10.19 -1.82 -5.09
C SER A 56 10.71 -1.57 -3.67
N PRO A 57 10.81 -2.61 -2.81
CA PRO A 57 11.36 -2.44 -1.47
C PRO A 57 12.79 -1.90 -1.46
N ASP A 58 13.62 -2.34 -2.42
CA ASP A 58 14.98 -1.83 -2.58
C ASP A 58 15.02 -0.33 -2.85
N ARG A 59 14.06 0.18 -3.65
CA ARG A 59 13.99 1.61 -3.97
C ARG A 59 13.57 2.44 -2.76
N VAL A 60 12.60 1.96 -2.00
CA VAL A 60 12.19 2.64 -0.75
C VAL A 60 13.34 2.65 0.25
N ALA A 61 14.01 1.51 0.43
CA ALA A 61 15.15 1.39 1.35
C ALA A 61 16.34 2.30 0.95
N GLU A 62 16.57 2.52 -0.35
CA GLU A 62 17.59 3.46 -0.83
C GLU A 62 17.29 4.90 -0.37
N ILE A 63 16.05 5.35 -0.52
CA ILE A 63 15.61 6.69 -0.14
C ILE A 63 15.55 6.84 1.38
N GLU A 64 15.11 5.78 2.08
CA GLU A 64 15.02 5.74 3.54
C GLU A 64 16.35 6.01 4.23
N ARG A 65 17.48 5.61 3.62
CA ARG A 65 18.82 5.94 4.13
C ARG A 65 19.09 7.44 4.25
N VAL A 66 18.34 8.26 3.51
CA VAL A 66 18.44 9.72 3.52
C VAL A 66 17.34 10.33 4.37
N THR A 67 16.12 9.81 4.29
CA THR A 67 14.96 10.38 5.00
C THR A 67 14.87 9.96 6.47
N ASP A 68 15.49 8.82 6.84
CA ASP A 68 15.35 8.15 8.15
C ASP A 68 13.87 7.91 8.52
N HIS A 69 13.01 7.74 7.50
CA HIS A 69 11.58 7.56 7.64
C HIS A 69 11.00 6.83 6.43
N ASP A 70 10.45 5.63 6.66
CA ASP A 70 9.93 4.71 5.64
C ASP A 70 8.75 5.27 4.81
N THR A 71 7.77 5.90 5.45
CA THR A 71 6.59 6.47 4.80
C THR A 71 6.99 7.66 3.94
N ALA A 72 7.86 8.54 4.45
CA ALA A 72 8.40 9.64 3.65
C ALA A 72 9.20 9.10 2.45
N ALA A 73 10.01 8.05 2.65
CA ALA A 73 10.76 7.42 1.57
C ALA A 73 9.84 6.80 0.49
N PHE A 74 8.74 6.18 0.90
CA PHE A 74 7.73 5.66 -0.02
C PHE A 74 7.05 6.80 -0.80
N VAL A 75 6.65 7.88 -0.12
CA VAL A 75 6.03 9.05 -0.74
C VAL A 75 6.96 9.65 -1.80
N ASP A 76 8.23 9.86 -1.45
CA ASP A 76 9.25 10.32 -2.40
C ASP A 76 9.45 9.33 -3.57
N ALA A 77 9.48 8.03 -3.28
CA ALA A 77 9.65 7.00 -4.31
C ALA A 77 8.53 6.99 -5.36
N VAL A 78 7.29 7.25 -4.95
CA VAL A 78 6.15 7.38 -5.87
C VAL A 78 6.16 8.73 -6.56
N ALA A 79 6.35 9.82 -5.81
CA ALA A 79 6.32 11.18 -6.35
C ALA A 79 7.38 11.42 -7.45
N LEU A 80 8.55 10.77 -7.36
CA LEU A 80 9.60 10.83 -8.37
C LEU A 80 9.20 10.24 -9.74
N GLN A 81 8.14 9.44 -9.80
CA GLN A 81 7.60 8.85 -11.04
C GLN A 81 6.60 9.80 -11.73
N LEU A 82 6.14 10.82 -11.02
CA LEU A 82 5.03 11.70 -11.42
C LEU A 82 5.53 13.03 -11.98
N GLY A 83 4.67 13.70 -12.73
CA GLY A 83 4.87 15.08 -13.16
C GLY A 83 4.56 16.10 -12.05
N PRO A 84 4.32 17.37 -12.42
CA PRO A 84 3.97 18.44 -11.47
C PRO A 84 2.76 18.15 -10.58
N GLU A 85 1.86 17.27 -11.00
CA GLU A 85 0.72 16.76 -10.24
C GLU A 85 1.14 15.96 -9.00
N GLY A 86 2.36 15.41 -8.97
CA GLY A 86 2.89 14.68 -7.81
C GLY A 86 2.89 15.48 -6.51
N ARG A 87 2.79 16.82 -6.57
CA ARG A 87 2.58 17.69 -5.40
C ARG A 87 1.33 17.35 -4.58
N TRP A 88 0.36 16.66 -5.18
CA TRP A 88 -0.88 16.25 -4.51
C TRP A 88 -0.76 14.87 -3.86
N PHE A 89 0.25 14.09 -4.21
CA PHE A 89 0.48 12.79 -3.59
C PHE A 89 0.72 12.98 -2.09
N HIS A 90 0.05 12.19 -1.24
CA HIS A 90 0.06 12.35 0.22
C HIS A 90 -0.52 13.68 0.76
N TYR A 91 -1.25 14.45 -0.05
CA TYR A 91 -1.77 15.75 0.38
C TYR A 91 -2.78 15.63 1.52
N GLY A 92 -2.49 16.33 2.63
CA GLY A 92 -3.37 16.42 3.79
C GLY A 92 -3.42 15.16 4.67
N LEU A 93 -2.57 14.17 4.39
CA LEU A 93 -2.48 12.92 5.14
C LEU A 93 -1.32 12.94 6.14
N THR A 94 -1.43 12.11 7.16
CA THR A 94 -0.34 11.69 8.03
C THR A 94 0.05 10.25 7.71
N SER A 95 1.18 9.78 8.25
CA SER A 95 1.61 8.40 8.05
C SER A 95 0.58 7.37 8.54
N SER A 96 -0.08 7.61 9.68
CA SER A 96 -1.07 6.69 10.23
C SER A 96 -2.31 6.53 9.34
N ASP A 97 -2.73 7.58 8.62
CA ASP A 97 -3.86 7.50 7.70
C ASP A 97 -3.61 6.44 6.61
N VAL A 98 -2.36 6.31 6.17
CA VAL A 98 -1.93 5.35 5.14
C VAL A 98 -1.60 4.00 5.77
N VAL A 99 -0.70 3.99 6.76
CA VAL A 99 -0.12 2.77 7.34
C VAL A 99 -1.17 1.92 8.03
N ASP A 100 -2.01 2.52 8.88
CA ASP A 100 -2.97 1.75 9.69
C ASP A 100 -4.13 1.23 8.82
N THR A 101 -4.55 2.01 7.82
CA THR A 101 -5.55 1.61 6.84
C THR A 101 -5.04 0.45 5.98
N ALA A 102 -3.83 0.56 5.44
CA ALA A 102 -3.21 -0.50 4.65
C ALA A 102 -2.94 -1.77 5.47
N LEU A 103 -2.50 -1.63 6.72
CA LEU A 103 -2.35 -2.75 7.64
C LEU A 103 -3.69 -3.46 7.87
N SER A 104 -4.77 -2.71 8.01
CA SER A 104 -6.12 -3.27 8.14
C SER A 104 -6.51 -4.10 6.90
N LEU A 105 -6.16 -3.64 5.70
CA LEU A 105 -6.35 -4.40 4.45
C LEU A 105 -5.53 -5.70 4.44
N GLN A 106 -4.26 -5.66 4.86
CA GLN A 106 -3.41 -6.87 4.97
C GLN A 106 -3.97 -7.86 5.99
N ILE A 107 -4.47 -7.39 7.13
CA ILE A 107 -5.12 -8.23 8.16
C ILE A 107 -6.36 -8.91 7.58
N GLN A 108 -7.20 -8.17 6.84
CA GLN A 108 -8.38 -8.75 6.19
C GLN A 108 -8.00 -9.84 5.20
N GLU A 109 -7.00 -9.60 4.35
CA GLU A 109 -6.51 -10.58 3.37
C GLU A 109 -5.96 -11.85 4.06
N ALA A 110 -5.10 -11.68 5.07
CA ALA A 110 -4.60 -12.78 5.88
C ALA A 110 -5.74 -13.55 6.56
N GLY A 111 -6.75 -12.84 7.08
CA GLY A 111 -7.95 -13.42 7.67
C GLY A 111 -8.71 -14.33 6.70
N ARG A 112 -8.88 -13.89 5.44
CA ARG A 112 -9.53 -14.73 4.41
C ARG A 112 -8.75 -16.02 4.14
N LEU A 113 -7.42 -15.97 4.12
CA LEU A 113 -6.58 -17.17 3.95
C LEU A 113 -6.72 -18.14 5.13
N ILE A 114 -6.87 -17.62 6.35
CA ILE A 114 -7.06 -18.43 7.56
C ILE A 114 -8.43 -19.10 7.52
N VAL A 115 -9.50 -18.33 7.29
CA VAL A 115 -10.88 -18.87 7.20
C VAL A 115 -10.97 -19.96 6.14
N THR A 116 -10.44 -19.72 4.95
CA THR A 116 -10.37 -20.73 3.87
C THR A 116 -9.59 -21.98 4.31
N GLY A 117 -8.54 -21.83 5.11
CA GLY A 117 -7.79 -22.94 5.70
C GLY A 117 -8.63 -23.75 6.69
N ILE A 118 -9.39 -23.08 7.55
CA ILE A 118 -10.28 -23.70 8.54
C ILE A 118 -11.39 -24.48 7.83
N ASP A 119 -12.05 -23.89 6.83
CA ASP A 119 -13.12 -24.55 6.09
C ASP A 119 -12.65 -25.84 5.42
N ARG A 120 -11.45 -25.82 4.81
CA ARG A 120 -10.83 -27.02 4.23
C ARG A 120 -10.51 -28.09 5.27
N ALA A 121 -10.02 -27.68 6.44
CA ALA A 121 -9.71 -28.61 7.52
C ALA A 121 -11.00 -29.25 8.07
N LEU A 122 -12.06 -28.47 8.23
CA LEU A 122 -13.36 -28.95 8.69
C LEU A 122 -13.97 -29.96 7.72
N ALA A 123 -13.96 -29.66 6.41
CA ALA A 123 -14.48 -30.55 5.37
C ALA A 123 -13.70 -31.87 5.21
N ALA A 124 -12.48 -31.95 5.77
CA ALA A 124 -11.69 -33.18 5.76
C ALA A 124 -12.01 -34.11 6.94
N VAL A 125 -12.67 -33.62 7.98
CA VAL A 125 -12.94 -34.36 9.23
C VAL A 125 -14.42 -34.54 9.55
N VAL A 126 -15.29 -33.74 8.92
CA VAL A 126 -16.77 -33.85 8.97
C VAL A 126 -17.29 -34.23 7.61
#